data_AF-F9FGC5-F1
#
_entry.id   AF-F9FGC5-F1
#
_cell.length_a   1.000
_cell.length_b   1.000
_cell.length_c   1.000
_cell.angle_alpha   90.00
_cell.angle_beta   90.00
_cell.angle_gamma   90.00
#
_symmetry.space_group_name_H-M   'P 1'
#
loop_
_entity.id
_entity.type
_entity.pdbx_description
1 polymer ?
#
loop_
_entity_poly.entity_id
_entity_poly.type
_entity_poly.pdbx_seq_one_letter_code
_entity_poly.pdbx_strand_id
1 'polypeptide(L)'
;MSIAIWPPVSPAELRLKASETQARELDWIVDETLEVCRDLKHGLEDCYALLAPIDPGSTLVMSTPRNEKVKGTLTRVGTRIVKGTLSLSQSKAIHIQGLDALHGYLNQSIDLLAITLSKPQDASSLASTLSILADSLSDSSAILKGPPLTDSDPAWQMCSCSPDQFVPSIGPNLSFYLGLQESCIILWLRALEPVHAHVHFGTKLGLAFGTVRRLEHDEMDTVFRYNTQGSNIGGSKRGSARHTPEPGSSAAEVDSNDIQEVYVREKVRVESADPSLISIQSKLSYLSHMLGQARRNIAEVLSVDS
;
A
#
# COMPACT_ATOMS: atom_id res chain seq x y z
N MET A 1 51.42 15.11 1.03
CA MET A 1 52.63 14.44 1.54
C MET A 1 52.71 13.08 0.87
N SER A 2 53.75 12.75 0.09
CA SER A 2 53.88 11.40 -0.47
C SER A 2 54.48 10.48 0.59
N ILE A 3 53.74 9.44 0.97
CA ILE A 3 54.26 8.35 1.79
C ILE A 3 55.24 7.56 0.91
N ALA A 4 56.51 7.51 1.30
CA ALA A 4 57.49 6.67 0.64
C ALA A 4 57.22 5.20 1.02
N ILE A 5 56.71 4.40 0.08
CA ILE A 5 56.48 2.97 0.26
C ILE A 5 57.84 2.26 0.10
N TRP A 6 58.28 1.52 1.12
CA TRP A 6 59.53 0.73 1.10
C TRP A 6 59.23 -0.77 1.24
N PRO A 7 59.82 -1.64 0.38
CA PRO A 7 60.69 -1.32 -0.76
C PRO A 7 59.95 -0.58 -1.89
N PRO A 8 60.66 0.19 -2.74
CA PRO A 8 60.05 0.97 -3.82
C PRO A 8 59.42 0.03 -4.85
N VAL A 9 58.11 0.19 -5.05
CA VAL A 9 57.32 -0.61 -5.99
C VAL A 9 57.22 0.15 -7.30
N SER A 10 57.41 -0.52 -8.44
CA SER A 10 57.29 0.13 -9.74
C SER A 10 55.83 0.59 -9.99
N PRO A 11 55.58 1.67 -10.75
CA PRO A 11 54.22 2.10 -11.07
C PRO A 11 53.37 1.03 -11.76
N ALA A 12 54.00 0.12 -12.52
CA ALA A 12 53.30 -1.00 -13.17
C ALA A 12 52.88 -2.07 -12.15
N GLU A 13 53.78 -2.42 -11.23
CA GLU A 13 53.49 -3.38 -10.16
C GLU A 13 52.45 -2.83 -9.16
N LEU A 14 52.49 -1.53 -8.85
CA LEU A 14 51.46 -0.88 -8.03
C LEU A 14 50.08 -0.98 -8.67
N ARG A 15 49.95 -0.74 -9.99
CA ARG A 15 48.66 -0.88 -10.70
C ARG A 15 48.16 -2.31 -10.69
N LEU A 16 49.05 -3.28 -10.91
CA LEU A 16 48.69 -4.70 -10.85
C LEU A 16 48.18 -5.07 -9.44
N LYS A 17 48.94 -4.73 -8.39
CA LYS A 17 48.56 -4.97 -7.00
C LYS A 17 47.25 -4.29 -6.61
N ALA A 18 47.00 -3.09 -7.13
CA ALA A 18 45.75 -2.38 -6.94
C ALA A 18 44.58 -3.14 -7.56
N SER A 19 44.68 -3.58 -8.83
CA SER A 19 43.64 -4.38 -9.48
C SER A 19 43.39 -5.73 -8.79
N GLU A 20 44.43 -6.40 -8.32
CA GLU A 20 44.31 -7.66 -7.57
C GLU A 20 43.66 -7.46 -6.20
N THR A 21 43.88 -6.30 -5.58
CA THR A 21 43.26 -5.95 -4.28
C THR A 21 41.81 -5.61 -4.48
N GLN A 22 41.50 -4.80 -5.50
CA GLN A 22 40.14 -4.43 -5.86
C GLN A 22 39.28 -5.64 -6.22
N ALA A 23 39.79 -6.59 -7.00
CA ALA A 23 39.07 -7.82 -7.31
C ALA A 23 38.70 -8.61 -6.03
N ARG A 24 39.64 -8.68 -5.07
CA ARG A 24 39.39 -9.34 -3.77
C ARG A 24 38.39 -8.57 -2.91
N GLU A 25 38.44 -7.24 -2.93
CA GLU A 25 37.48 -6.38 -2.22
C GLU A 25 36.08 -6.52 -2.81
N LEU A 26 35.96 -6.62 -4.13
CA LEU A 26 34.69 -6.85 -4.82
C LEU A 26 34.09 -8.23 -4.50
N ASP A 27 34.91 -9.29 -4.52
CA ASP A 27 34.44 -10.62 -4.14
C ASP A 27 33.99 -10.64 -2.66
N TRP A 28 34.76 -10.02 -1.78
CA TRP A 28 34.43 -9.93 -0.36
C TRP A 28 33.12 -9.17 -0.11
N ILE A 29 32.92 -8.00 -0.72
CA ILE A 29 31.71 -7.20 -0.51
C ILE A 29 30.48 -7.88 -1.11
N VAL A 30 30.64 -8.64 -2.20
CA VAL A 30 29.55 -9.44 -2.78
C VAL A 30 29.10 -10.50 -1.78
N ASP A 31 30.02 -11.27 -1.20
CA ASP A 31 29.68 -12.30 -0.22
C ASP A 31 29.00 -11.71 1.02
N GLU A 32 29.52 -10.60 1.56
CA GLU A 32 28.91 -9.91 2.70
C GLU A 32 27.51 -9.39 2.36
N THR A 33 27.34 -8.81 1.17
CA THR A 33 26.04 -8.30 0.72
C THR A 33 25.04 -9.43 0.48
N LEU A 34 25.49 -10.61 0.05
CA LEU A 34 24.62 -11.79 -0.09
C LEU A 34 24.11 -12.28 1.27
N GLU A 35 24.91 -12.20 2.34
CA GLU A 35 24.39 -12.46 3.69
C GLU A 35 23.29 -11.47 4.07
N VAL A 36 23.49 -10.17 3.79
CA VAL A 36 22.44 -9.16 4.01
C VAL A 36 21.18 -9.47 3.19
N CYS A 37 21.31 -9.96 1.95
CA CYS A 37 20.18 -10.40 1.15
C CYS A 37 19.42 -11.58 1.78
N ARG A 38 20.09 -12.50 2.49
CA ARG A 38 19.42 -13.58 3.22
C ARG A 38 18.62 -13.03 4.41
N ASP A 39 19.21 -12.13 5.18
CA ASP A 39 18.53 -11.46 6.29
C ASP A 39 17.32 -10.64 5.81
N LEU A 40 17.48 -9.90 4.70
CA LEU A 40 16.39 -9.17 4.06
C LEU A 40 15.26 -10.10 3.63
N LYS A 41 15.58 -11.24 3.02
CA LYS A 41 14.59 -12.22 2.57
C LYS A 41 13.78 -12.75 3.76
N HIS A 42 14.46 -13.15 4.83
CA HIS A 42 13.79 -13.62 6.05
C HIS A 42 12.92 -12.54 6.69
N GLY A 43 13.41 -11.30 6.78
CA GLY A 43 12.63 -10.18 7.30
C GLY A 43 11.38 -9.88 6.46
N LEU A 44 11.46 -10.02 5.13
CA LEU A 44 10.31 -9.85 4.23
C LEU A 44 9.33 -11.02 4.31
N GLU A 45 9.80 -12.26 4.43
CA GLU A 45 8.96 -13.45 4.67
C GLU A 45 8.16 -13.29 5.97
N ASP A 46 8.79 -12.76 7.01
CA ASP A 46 8.18 -12.39 8.27
C ASP A 46 7.05 -11.34 8.11
N CYS A 47 7.29 -10.30 7.31
CA CYS A 47 6.26 -9.31 6.96
C CYS A 47 5.11 -9.93 6.17
N TYR A 48 5.44 -10.80 5.22
CA TYR A 48 4.47 -11.52 4.40
C TYR A 48 3.57 -12.43 5.24
N ALA A 49 4.15 -13.13 6.23
CA ALA A 49 3.40 -13.97 7.16
C ALA A 49 2.38 -13.18 8.00
N LEU A 50 2.66 -11.92 8.34
CA LEU A 50 1.72 -11.03 9.04
C LEU A 50 0.49 -10.64 8.19
N LEU A 51 0.59 -10.80 6.86
CA LEU A 51 -0.52 -10.63 5.91
C LEU A 51 -1.12 -11.96 5.45
N ALA A 52 -0.66 -13.10 5.98
CA ALA A 52 -1.23 -14.38 5.63
C ALA A 52 -2.71 -14.46 6.09
N PRO A 53 -3.61 -15.04 5.28
CA PRO A 53 -5.01 -15.17 5.62
C PRO A 53 -5.21 -16.31 6.64
N ILE A 54 -4.88 -16.05 7.91
CA ILE A 54 -5.00 -17.00 9.02
C ILE A 54 -6.25 -16.66 9.86
N ASP A 55 -7.15 -17.63 10.02
CA ASP A 55 -8.34 -17.49 10.86
C ASP A 55 -8.00 -17.63 12.36
N PRO A 56 -8.65 -16.88 13.28
CA PRO A 56 -9.82 -16.00 13.06
C PRO A 56 -9.49 -14.57 12.59
N GLY A 57 -8.24 -14.26 12.28
CA GLY A 57 -7.81 -12.91 11.86
C GLY A 57 -7.72 -11.88 13.00
N SER A 58 -7.59 -10.61 12.61
CA SER A 58 -7.51 -9.47 13.53
C SER A 58 -8.88 -8.78 13.64
N THR A 59 -9.44 -8.72 14.85
CA THR A 59 -10.69 -7.99 15.11
C THR A 59 -10.39 -6.54 15.48
N LEU A 60 -10.93 -5.62 14.68
CA LEU A 60 -10.70 -4.20 14.70
C LEU A 60 -11.95 -3.47 15.18
N VAL A 61 -11.81 -2.62 16.18
CA VAL A 61 -12.92 -1.85 16.75
C VAL A 61 -13.11 -0.59 15.91
N MET A 62 -14.30 -0.44 15.33
CA MET A 62 -14.68 0.74 14.56
C MET A 62 -15.65 1.57 15.39
N SER A 63 -15.15 2.65 15.99
CA SER A 63 -15.99 3.57 16.76
C SER A 63 -15.52 5.02 16.66
N THR A 64 -16.46 5.95 16.50
CA THR A 64 -16.17 7.38 16.61
C THR A 64 -16.19 7.84 18.08
N PRO A 65 -15.14 8.50 18.59
CA PRO A 65 -15.02 8.79 20.03
C PRO A 65 -15.97 9.88 20.54
N ARG A 66 -16.56 10.72 19.67
CA ARG A 66 -17.31 11.93 20.09
C ARG A 66 -18.80 11.89 19.79
N ASN A 67 -19.26 11.13 18.79
CA ASN A 67 -20.63 11.22 18.29
C ASN A 67 -21.38 9.89 18.17
N GLU A 68 -20.74 8.76 18.49
CA GLU A 68 -21.27 7.38 18.39
C GLU A 68 -22.01 7.06 17.07
N LYS A 69 -21.84 7.87 16.01
CA LYS A 69 -22.54 7.71 14.73
C LYS A 69 -22.21 6.39 14.06
N VAL A 70 -21.01 5.86 14.31
CA VAL A 70 -20.53 4.59 13.79
C VAL A 70 -20.00 3.78 14.97
N LYS A 71 -20.55 2.57 15.15
CA LYS A 71 -20.10 1.59 16.13
C LYS A 71 -20.16 0.20 15.51
N GLY A 72 -19.10 -0.58 15.70
CA GLY A 72 -19.07 -1.98 15.32
C GLY A 72 -17.67 -2.54 15.34
N THR A 73 -17.52 -3.74 14.78
CA THR A 73 -16.23 -4.39 14.63
C THR A 73 -16.06 -4.90 13.21
N LEU A 74 -14.83 -4.83 12.69
CA LEU A 74 -14.44 -5.48 11.45
C LEU A 74 -13.41 -6.55 11.78
N THR A 75 -13.44 -7.69 11.10
CA THR A 75 -12.45 -8.76 11.24
C THR A 75 -11.68 -8.86 9.93
N ARG A 76 -10.39 -8.51 10.00
CA ARG A 76 -9.45 -8.64 8.87
C ARG A 76 -8.81 -10.02 8.87
N VAL A 77 -8.80 -10.67 7.72
CA VAL A 77 -8.04 -11.89 7.44
C VAL A 77 -7.19 -11.63 6.20
N GLY A 78 -5.86 -11.57 6.37
CA GLY A 78 -4.93 -11.19 5.33
C GLY A 78 -5.21 -9.79 4.76
N THR A 79 -5.50 -9.69 3.46
CA THR A 79 -5.79 -8.42 2.76
C THR A 79 -7.27 -8.03 2.74
N ARG A 80 -8.14 -8.82 3.39
CA ARG A 80 -9.59 -8.72 3.27
C ARG A 80 -10.26 -8.53 4.62
N ILE A 81 -11.37 -7.80 4.63
CA ILE A 81 -12.33 -7.83 5.74
C ILE A 81 -13.30 -8.97 5.45
N VAL A 82 -13.40 -9.95 6.35
CA VAL A 82 -14.25 -11.15 6.19
C VAL A 82 -15.56 -11.01 6.96
N LYS A 83 -15.56 -10.26 8.07
CA LYS A 83 -16.75 -10.05 8.90
C LYS A 83 -16.82 -8.60 9.34
N GLY A 84 -18.00 -7.98 9.19
CA GLY A 84 -18.27 -6.64 9.67
C GLY A 84 -19.61 -6.58 10.37
N THR A 85 -19.62 -6.12 11.61
CA THR A 85 -20.82 -5.93 12.44
C THR A 85 -21.03 -4.45 12.74
N LEU A 86 -20.94 -3.63 11.70
CA LEU A 86 -21.44 -2.25 11.76
C LEU A 86 -22.98 -2.31 11.78
N SER A 87 -23.68 -1.19 11.89
CA SER A 87 -25.16 -1.14 11.73
C SER A 87 -25.65 -1.74 10.39
N LEU A 88 -24.72 -2.01 9.46
CA LEU A 88 -24.89 -2.79 8.24
C LEU A 88 -24.07 -4.09 8.39
N SER A 89 -24.68 -5.23 8.08
CA SER A 89 -23.96 -6.51 8.08
C SER A 89 -23.28 -6.73 6.73
N GLN A 90 -22.00 -7.09 6.75
CA GLN A 90 -21.27 -7.47 5.56
C GLN A 90 -21.61 -8.92 5.17
N SER A 91 -21.87 -9.17 3.88
CA SER A 91 -22.21 -10.51 3.35
C SER A 91 -21.08 -11.16 2.55
N LYS A 92 -20.21 -10.36 1.91
CA LYS A 92 -19.07 -10.83 1.11
C LYS A 92 -17.78 -10.16 1.54
N ALA A 93 -16.64 -10.83 1.37
CA ALA A 93 -15.33 -10.28 1.72
C ALA A 93 -15.04 -8.97 0.96
N ILE A 94 -14.51 -7.98 1.68
CA ILE A 94 -14.13 -6.68 1.12
C ILE A 94 -12.60 -6.61 1.06
N HIS A 95 -12.08 -6.35 -0.13
CA HIS A 95 -10.64 -6.21 -0.38
C HIS A 95 -10.16 -4.79 -0.07
N ILE A 96 -9.05 -4.69 0.65
CA ILE A 96 -8.36 -3.41 0.87
C ILE A 96 -7.24 -3.31 -0.15
N GLN A 97 -7.41 -2.44 -1.14
CA GLN A 97 -6.51 -2.33 -2.29
C GLN A 97 -5.05 -2.08 -1.88
N GLY A 98 -4.82 -1.23 -0.87
CA GLY A 98 -3.48 -1.00 -0.32
C GLY A 98 -2.84 -2.29 0.22
N LEU A 99 -3.62 -3.16 0.89
CA LEU A 99 -3.08 -4.43 1.39
C LEU A 99 -2.83 -5.44 0.26
N ASP A 100 -3.67 -5.45 -0.77
CA ASP A 100 -3.44 -6.29 -1.97
C ASP A 100 -2.15 -5.86 -2.69
N ALA A 101 -1.91 -4.55 -2.83
CA ALA A 101 -0.68 -4.01 -3.40
C ALA A 101 0.55 -4.33 -2.53
N LEU A 102 0.46 -4.11 -1.21
CA LEU A 102 1.54 -4.43 -0.27
C LEU A 102 1.90 -5.91 -0.32
N HIS A 103 0.91 -6.81 -0.31
CA HIS A 103 1.14 -8.24 -0.47
C HIS A 103 1.87 -8.55 -1.80
N GLY A 104 1.50 -7.88 -2.89
CA GLY A 104 2.16 -7.98 -4.18
C GLY A 104 3.65 -7.61 -4.13
N TYR A 105 3.97 -6.43 -3.57
CA TYR A 105 5.35 -5.95 -3.45
C TYR A 105 6.22 -6.83 -2.57
N LEU A 106 5.69 -7.28 -1.43
CA LEU A 106 6.41 -8.21 -0.54
C LEU A 106 6.75 -9.50 -1.26
N ASN A 107 5.77 -10.11 -1.96
CA ASN A 107 6.00 -11.35 -2.69
C ASN A 107 7.04 -11.18 -3.80
N GLN A 108 6.93 -10.11 -4.59
CA GLN A 108 7.89 -9.81 -5.66
C GLN A 108 9.31 -9.59 -5.11
N SER A 109 9.45 -8.89 -3.99
CA SER A 109 10.75 -8.68 -3.33
C SER A 109 11.37 -9.98 -2.82
N ILE A 110 10.56 -10.88 -2.24
CA ILE A 110 11.00 -12.22 -1.80
C ILE A 110 11.44 -13.06 -3.00
N ASP A 111 10.68 -13.04 -4.10
CA ASP A 111 11.01 -13.78 -5.33
C ASP A 111 12.31 -13.26 -5.96
N LEU A 112 12.47 -11.94 -6.03
CA LEU A 112 13.71 -11.31 -6.52
C LEU A 112 14.92 -11.75 -5.69
N LEU A 113 14.82 -11.70 -4.36
CA LEU A 113 15.88 -12.15 -3.46
C LEU A 113 16.17 -13.65 -3.60
N ALA A 114 15.14 -14.48 -3.76
CA ALA A 114 15.32 -15.91 -3.98
C ALA A 114 16.10 -16.19 -5.28
N ILE A 115 15.80 -15.47 -6.36
CA ILE A 115 16.53 -15.58 -7.63
C ILE A 115 17.97 -15.11 -7.46
N THR A 116 18.20 -13.96 -6.80
CA THR A 116 19.55 -13.42 -6.56
C THR A 116 20.40 -14.37 -5.72
N LEU A 117 19.82 -14.99 -4.70
CA LEU A 117 20.53 -15.95 -3.84
C LEU A 117 20.78 -17.31 -4.51
N SER A 118 20.09 -17.63 -5.61
CA SER A 118 20.19 -18.92 -6.31
C SER A 118 21.36 -19.03 -7.29
N LYS A 119 22.00 -17.92 -7.63
CA LYS A 119 23.06 -17.84 -8.65
C LYS A 119 24.21 -16.95 -8.17
N PRO A 120 25.45 -17.17 -8.64
CA PRO A 120 26.56 -16.26 -8.40
C PRO A 120 26.21 -14.84 -8.84
N GLN A 121 26.60 -13.84 -8.05
CA GLN A 121 26.37 -12.43 -8.37
C GLN A 121 27.68 -11.74 -8.67
N ASP A 122 27.63 -10.81 -9.62
CA ASP A 122 28.61 -9.75 -9.74
C ASP A 122 28.16 -8.51 -8.96
N ALA A 123 29.11 -7.68 -8.53
CA ALA A 123 28.82 -6.51 -7.72
C ALA A 123 27.87 -5.52 -8.41
N SER A 124 27.94 -5.38 -9.74
CA SER A 124 27.11 -4.44 -10.51
C SER A 124 25.65 -4.89 -10.62
N SER A 125 25.39 -6.17 -10.89
CA SER A 125 24.04 -6.75 -10.86
C SER A 125 23.47 -6.74 -9.45
N LEU A 126 24.29 -6.98 -8.44
CA LEU A 126 23.86 -6.94 -7.05
C LEU A 126 23.46 -5.52 -6.65
N ALA A 127 24.27 -4.51 -6.96
CA ALA A 127 23.93 -3.10 -6.73
C ALA A 127 22.64 -2.66 -7.43
N SER A 128 22.41 -3.15 -8.66
CA SER A 128 21.17 -2.93 -9.41
C SER A 128 19.96 -3.57 -8.71
N THR A 129 20.11 -4.83 -8.28
CA THR A 129 19.08 -5.58 -7.54
C THR A 129 18.72 -4.87 -6.24
N LEU A 130 19.71 -4.44 -5.45
CA LEU A 130 19.47 -3.71 -4.21
C LEU A 130 18.75 -2.38 -4.43
N SER A 131 18.97 -1.72 -5.58
CA SER A 131 18.26 -0.49 -5.93
C SER A 131 16.78 -0.77 -6.24
N ILE A 132 16.49 -1.83 -7.00
CA ILE A 132 15.11 -2.27 -7.26
C ILE A 132 14.39 -2.63 -5.94
N LEU A 133 15.08 -3.32 -5.03
CA LEU A 133 14.53 -3.62 -3.70
C LEU A 133 14.26 -2.36 -2.89
N ALA A 134 15.15 -1.35 -2.96
CA ALA A 134 14.97 -0.12 -2.21
C ALA A 134 13.72 0.64 -2.68
N ASP A 135 13.47 0.67 -3.98
CA ASP A 135 12.25 1.25 -4.54
C ASP A 135 11.01 0.48 -4.08
N SER A 136 11.05 -0.86 -4.13
CA SER A 136 9.92 -1.69 -3.67
C SER A 136 9.62 -1.57 -2.17
N LEU A 137 10.65 -1.46 -1.32
CA LEU A 137 10.50 -1.25 0.12
C LEU A 137 9.97 0.16 0.42
N SER A 138 10.39 1.15 -0.36
CA SER A 138 9.87 2.52 -0.31
C SER A 138 8.39 2.56 -0.67
N ASP A 139 7.98 1.92 -1.76
CA ASP A 139 6.58 1.81 -2.19
C ASP A 139 5.72 1.09 -1.15
N SER A 140 6.23 -0.02 -0.61
CA SER A 140 5.57 -0.78 0.46
C SER A 140 5.34 0.09 1.71
N SER A 141 6.34 0.90 2.08
CA SER A 141 6.25 1.84 3.21
C SER A 141 5.30 3.00 2.92
N ALA A 142 5.26 3.50 1.68
CA ALA A 142 4.34 4.55 1.26
C ALA A 142 2.88 4.10 1.32
N ILE A 143 2.59 2.84 0.94
CA ILE A 143 1.26 2.24 1.07
C ILE A 143 0.78 2.25 2.52
N LEU A 144 1.64 1.85 3.46
CA LEU A 144 1.28 1.78 4.88
C LEU A 144 1.08 3.17 5.50
N LYS A 145 1.87 4.17 5.07
CA LYS A 145 1.66 5.58 5.46
C LYS A 145 0.34 6.13 4.90
N GLY A 146 -0.03 5.70 3.71
CA GLY A 146 -1.20 6.20 3.00
C GLY A 146 -0.96 7.57 2.34
N PRO A 147 -1.96 8.10 1.62
CA PRO A 147 -1.85 9.39 0.95
C PRO A 147 -1.66 10.54 1.98
N PRO A 148 -0.92 11.60 1.64
CA PRO A 148 -0.75 12.76 2.50
C PRO A 148 -2.11 13.35 2.91
N LEU A 149 -2.29 13.62 4.20
CA LEU A 149 -3.51 14.22 4.73
C LEU A 149 -3.75 15.67 4.26
N THR A 150 -2.72 16.32 3.72
CA THR A 150 -2.72 17.72 3.33
C THR A 150 -3.11 17.97 1.88
N ASP A 151 -3.13 16.92 1.05
CA ASP A 151 -3.46 17.06 -0.37
C ASP A 151 -4.97 17.15 -0.58
N SER A 152 -5.35 18.09 -1.46
CA SER A 152 -6.72 18.21 -1.95
C SER A 152 -6.94 17.16 -3.02
N ASP A 153 -7.85 16.23 -2.73
CA ASP A 153 -8.41 15.22 -3.63
C ASP A 153 -7.65 13.88 -3.73
N PRO A 154 -8.19 12.83 -3.09
CA PRO A 154 -7.74 11.48 -3.29
C PRO A 154 -8.71 10.70 -4.18
N ALA A 155 -8.17 9.95 -5.14
CA ALA A 155 -8.89 9.03 -6.03
C ALA A 155 -9.92 8.11 -5.34
N TRP A 156 -9.81 7.91 -4.01
CA TRP A 156 -10.81 7.20 -3.22
C TRP A 156 -12.18 7.88 -3.18
N GLN A 157 -12.29 9.19 -3.42
CA GLN A 157 -13.58 9.89 -3.45
C GLN A 157 -14.50 9.38 -4.57
N MET A 158 -13.91 8.80 -5.62
CA MET A 158 -14.60 8.13 -6.71
C MET A 158 -14.85 6.63 -6.43
N CYS A 159 -14.23 6.08 -5.39
CA CYS A 159 -14.28 4.66 -5.04
C CYS A 159 -15.26 4.39 -3.90
N SER A 160 -15.89 3.22 -3.95
CA SER A 160 -16.74 2.70 -2.89
C SER A 160 -16.83 1.19 -3.02
N CYS A 161 -17.11 0.51 -1.92
CA CYS A 161 -17.49 -0.89 -1.92
C CYS A 161 -18.79 -1.08 -2.68
N SER A 162 -18.94 -2.25 -3.32
CA SER A 162 -20.12 -2.53 -4.13
C SER A 162 -21.33 -2.83 -3.23
N PRO A 163 -22.55 -2.40 -3.60
CA PRO A 163 -23.75 -2.62 -2.79
C PRO A 163 -24.06 -4.09 -2.46
N ASP A 164 -23.63 -5.01 -3.32
CA ASP A 164 -23.85 -6.45 -3.19
C ASP A 164 -23.01 -7.11 -2.07
N GLN A 165 -22.05 -6.38 -1.50
CA GLN A 165 -21.20 -6.84 -0.39
C GLN A 165 -21.87 -6.69 0.98
N PHE A 166 -23.07 -6.09 1.05
CA PHE A 166 -23.80 -5.79 2.29
C PHE A 166 -25.19 -6.40 2.32
N VAL A 167 -25.69 -6.71 3.53
CA VAL A 167 -27.06 -7.13 3.82
C VAL A 167 -27.58 -6.33 5.03
N PRO A 168 -28.59 -5.47 4.87
CA PRO A 168 -29.23 -5.08 3.60
C PRO A 168 -28.23 -4.36 2.67
N SER A 169 -28.46 -4.41 1.36
CA SER A 169 -27.63 -3.72 0.37
C SER A 169 -27.57 -2.22 0.68
N ILE A 170 -26.37 -1.64 0.63
CA ILE A 170 -26.22 -0.20 0.82
C ILE A 170 -26.93 0.55 -0.33
N GLY A 171 -27.62 1.65 0.00
CA GLY A 171 -28.31 2.47 -1.00
C GLY A 171 -27.33 3.29 -1.85
N PRO A 172 -27.78 3.86 -2.99
CA PRO A 172 -26.92 4.64 -3.90
C PRO A 172 -26.38 5.94 -3.28
N ASN A 173 -26.95 6.36 -2.15
CA ASN A 173 -26.62 7.59 -1.43
C ASN A 173 -25.61 7.37 -0.30
N LEU A 174 -24.96 6.21 -0.22
CA LEU A 174 -23.95 5.91 0.80
C LEU A 174 -22.68 5.41 0.12
N SER A 175 -21.57 6.08 0.38
CA SER A 175 -20.23 5.62 0.00
C SER A 175 -19.53 5.00 1.21
N PHE A 176 -19.03 3.77 1.01
CA PHE A 176 -18.28 3.00 1.99
C PHE A 176 -16.91 2.69 1.40
N TYR A 177 -15.85 3.28 1.96
CA TYR A 177 -14.50 3.08 1.48
C TYR A 177 -13.54 2.69 2.61
N LEU A 178 -12.71 1.68 2.35
CA LEU A 178 -11.65 1.23 3.25
C LEU A 178 -10.29 1.47 2.61
N GLY A 179 -9.37 2.02 3.39
CA GLY A 179 -7.99 2.24 2.96
C GLY A 179 -7.03 2.17 4.14
N LEU A 180 -5.78 2.54 3.86
CA LEU A 180 -4.70 2.53 4.84
C LEU A 180 -4.19 3.93 5.10
N GLN A 181 -3.84 4.19 6.35
CA GLN A 181 -3.14 5.40 6.73
C GLN A 181 -2.39 5.19 8.03
N GLU A 182 -1.11 5.57 8.10
CA GLU A 182 -0.24 5.40 9.27
C GLU A 182 -0.34 4.00 9.91
N SER A 183 -0.30 2.94 9.07
CA SER A 183 -0.44 1.54 9.49
C SER A 183 -1.77 1.20 10.19
N CYS A 184 -2.79 2.04 10.02
CA CYS A 184 -4.13 1.83 10.51
C CYS A 184 -5.09 1.58 9.34
N ILE A 185 -6.18 0.86 9.62
CA ILE A 185 -7.28 0.73 8.67
C ILE A 185 -8.22 1.91 8.89
N ILE A 186 -8.45 2.65 7.81
CA ILE A 186 -9.34 3.80 7.82
C ILE A 186 -10.62 3.45 7.08
N LEU A 187 -11.75 3.70 7.72
CA LEU A 187 -13.07 3.64 7.15
C LEU A 187 -13.59 5.05 6.89
N TRP A 188 -13.86 5.36 5.62
CA TRP A 188 -14.59 6.55 5.23
C TRP A 188 -16.03 6.19 4.90
N LEU A 189 -16.97 6.79 5.61
CA LEU A 189 -18.40 6.71 5.37
C LEU A 189 -18.90 8.08 4.96
N ARG A 190 -19.53 8.17 3.79
CA ARG A 190 -20.09 9.41 3.27
C ARG A 190 -21.56 9.26 2.90
N ALA A 191 -22.39 10.16 3.40
CA ALA A 191 -23.76 10.31 2.94
C ALA A 191 -23.78 11.24 1.73
N LEU A 192 -24.28 10.75 0.61
CA LEU A 192 -24.30 11.40 -0.69
C LEU A 192 -25.71 11.88 -1.01
N GLU A 193 -25.81 13.02 -1.68
CA GLU A 193 -27.07 13.54 -2.19
C GLU A 193 -26.91 13.91 -3.67
N PRO A 194 -27.75 13.38 -4.58
CA PRO A 194 -27.67 13.74 -5.99
C PRO A 194 -27.87 15.24 -6.20
N VAL A 195 -27.06 15.85 -7.07
CA VAL A 195 -27.12 17.31 -7.38
C VAL A 195 -28.52 17.73 -7.85
N HIS A 196 -29.22 16.84 -8.57
CA HIS A 196 -30.54 17.10 -9.13
C HIS A 196 -31.70 16.61 -8.25
N ALA A 197 -31.44 16.09 -7.05
CA ALA A 197 -32.49 15.62 -6.16
C ALA A 197 -33.33 16.81 -5.65
N HIS A 198 -34.65 16.62 -5.59
CA HIS A 198 -35.53 17.59 -4.94
C HIS A 198 -35.26 17.59 -3.44
N VAL A 199 -34.52 18.60 -2.98
CA VAL A 199 -34.33 18.85 -1.54
C VAL A 199 -35.70 19.01 -0.89
N HIS A 200 -36.07 18.07 0.00
CA HIS A 200 -37.35 18.13 0.71
C HIS A 200 -37.50 19.49 1.40
N PHE A 201 -38.67 20.12 1.25
CA PHE A 201 -38.96 21.45 1.78
C PHE A 201 -38.67 21.55 3.30
N GLY A 202 -38.96 20.48 4.05
CA GLY A 202 -38.65 20.39 5.48
C GLY A 202 -37.16 20.43 5.80
N THR A 203 -36.29 19.86 4.96
CA THR A 203 -34.84 19.93 5.11
C THR A 203 -34.32 21.32 4.78
N LYS A 204 -34.85 21.97 3.73
CA LYS A 204 -34.53 23.37 3.41
C LYS A 204 -34.89 24.33 4.54
N LEU A 205 -36.10 24.18 5.10
CA LEU A 205 -36.53 24.97 6.26
C LEU A 205 -35.71 24.63 7.50
N GLY A 206 -35.46 23.35 7.78
CA GLY A 206 -34.69 22.92 8.95
C GLY A 206 -33.27 23.47 8.98
N LEU A 207 -32.63 23.56 7.81
CA LEU A 207 -31.33 24.19 7.63
C LEU A 207 -31.38 25.73 7.71
N ALA A 208 -32.37 26.36 7.10
CA ALA A 208 -32.54 27.81 7.12
C ALA A 208 -32.88 28.36 8.53
N PHE A 209 -33.60 27.56 9.34
CA PHE A 209 -33.96 27.89 10.72
C PHE A 209 -32.99 27.34 11.78
N GLY A 210 -31.90 26.67 11.37
CA GLY A 210 -30.87 26.17 12.28
C GLY A 210 -31.29 24.99 13.19
N THR A 211 -32.42 24.35 12.90
CA THR A 211 -32.90 23.16 13.64
C THR A 211 -32.19 21.88 13.21
N VAL A 212 -31.64 21.86 11.99
CA VAL A 212 -30.73 20.82 11.49
C VAL A 212 -29.36 21.45 11.30
N ARG A 213 -28.36 21.02 12.08
CA ARG A 213 -26.96 21.44 11.91
C ARG A 213 -26.32 20.59 10.82
N ARG A 214 -25.81 21.21 9.76
CA ARG A 214 -24.83 20.57 8.88
C ARG A 214 -23.53 20.40 9.66
N LEU A 215 -22.98 19.19 9.71
CA LEU A 215 -21.61 19.02 10.18
C LEU A 215 -20.71 19.57 9.09
N GLU A 216 -20.10 20.72 9.33
CA GLU A 216 -19.12 21.29 8.41
C GLU A 216 -17.99 20.28 8.17
N HIS A 217 -17.71 20.01 6.90
CA HIS A 217 -16.59 19.19 6.45
C HIS A 217 -16.00 19.77 5.18
N ASP A 218 -14.76 19.37 4.89
CA ASP A 218 -13.94 19.79 3.75
C ASP A 218 -14.64 19.63 2.38
N GLU A 219 -15.44 18.57 2.21
CA GLU A 219 -16.10 18.22 0.94
C GLU A 219 -17.49 18.88 0.69
N MET A 220 -17.96 19.81 1.54
CA MET A 220 -19.39 20.21 1.58
C MET A 220 -19.89 20.96 0.34
N ASP A 221 -19.02 21.71 -0.34
CA ASP A 221 -19.37 22.55 -1.50
C ASP A 221 -18.83 21.98 -2.83
N THR A 222 -18.28 20.77 -2.79
CA THR A 222 -17.70 20.12 -3.96
C THR A 222 -18.67 19.10 -4.55
N VAL A 223 -18.79 19.11 -5.88
CA VAL A 223 -19.56 18.12 -6.63
C VAL A 223 -18.61 17.00 -7.03
N PHE A 224 -19.00 15.76 -6.71
CA PHE A 224 -18.24 14.57 -7.05
C PHE A 224 -19.01 13.72 -8.04
N ARG A 225 -18.26 13.01 -8.89
CA ARG A 225 -18.80 11.98 -9.75
C ARG A 225 -18.74 10.65 -9.00
N TYR A 226 -19.87 10.01 -8.75
CA TYR A 226 -19.94 8.83 -7.91
C TYR A 226 -20.44 7.62 -8.70
N ASN A 227 -19.74 6.49 -8.61
CA ASN A 227 -20.22 5.22 -9.16
C ASN A 227 -21.05 4.49 -8.11
N THR A 228 -22.35 4.38 -8.37
CA THR A 228 -23.34 3.78 -7.47
C THR A 228 -23.20 2.26 -7.33
N GLN A 229 -22.56 1.58 -8.28
CA GLN A 229 -22.28 0.14 -8.22
C GLN A 229 -21.00 -0.20 -7.47
N GLY A 230 -20.25 0.82 -7.03
CA GLY A 230 -18.94 0.68 -6.42
C GLY A 230 -17.83 0.45 -7.44
N SER A 231 -16.59 0.55 -6.99
CA SER A 231 -15.41 0.32 -7.83
C SER A 231 -15.05 -1.17 -7.80
N ASN A 232 -15.53 -1.93 -8.78
CA ASN A 232 -15.07 -3.31 -9.02
C ASN A 232 -13.66 -3.33 -9.62
N ILE A 233 -12.67 -2.81 -8.89
CA ILE A 233 -11.27 -2.82 -9.34
C ILE A 233 -10.55 -4.10 -8.88
N GLY A 234 -11.09 -4.83 -7.88
CA GLY A 234 -10.51 -6.06 -7.33
C GLY A 234 -11.07 -7.37 -7.87
N GLY A 235 -11.88 -7.35 -8.94
CA GLY A 235 -12.73 -8.47 -9.36
C GLY A 235 -12.32 -9.20 -10.64
N SER A 236 -11.07 -9.17 -11.09
CA SER A 236 -10.66 -9.93 -12.28
C SER A 236 -9.86 -11.18 -11.91
N LYS A 237 -10.50 -12.32 -12.17
CA LYS A 237 -9.99 -13.69 -12.15
C LYS A 237 -8.51 -13.76 -12.56
N ARG A 238 -7.65 -14.30 -11.67
CA ARG A 238 -6.33 -14.83 -12.04
C ARG A 238 -6.52 -16.04 -12.96
N GLY A 239 -6.60 -15.78 -14.27
CA GLY A 239 -6.46 -16.79 -15.32
C GLY A 239 -4.99 -17.09 -15.52
N SER A 240 -4.63 -18.37 -15.43
CA SER A 240 -3.29 -18.92 -15.65
C SER A 240 -2.65 -18.40 -16.95
N ALA A 241 -1.41 -17.93 -16.84
CA ALA A 241 -0.61 -17.40 -17.95
C ALA A 241 -0.19 -18.50 -18.94
N ARG A 242 -1.10 -18.90 -19.83
CA ARG A 242 -0.74 -19.57 -21.09
C ARG A 242 -1.88 -19.51 -22.10
N HIS A 243 -2.07 -18.36 -22.74
CA HIS A 243 -2.61 -18.32 -24.10
C HIS A 243 -2.33 -16.96 -24.76
N THR A 244 -2.11 -17.02 -26.06
CA THR A 244 -1.80 -15.97 -27.04
C THR A 244 -2.64 -14.68 -26.91
N PRO A 245 -2.10 -13.50 -27.28
CA PRO A 245 -2.82 -12.24 -27.17
C PRO A 245 -3.86 -12.12 -28.30
N GLU A 246 -5.14 -12.24 -27.96
CA GLU A 246 -6.23 -11.69 -28.78
C GLU A 246 -6.59 -10.27 -28.30
N PRO A 247 -6.90 -9.34 -29.21
CA PRO A 247 -7.27 -7.98 -28.85
C PRO A 247 -8.74 -7.95 -28.42
N GLY A 248 -9.00 -8.04 -27.12
CA GLY A 248 -10.34 -7.92 -26.58
C GLY A 248 -10.45 -8.39 -25.13
N SER A 249 -10.01 -7.58 -24.18
CA SER A 249 -10.43 -7.75 -22.79
C SER A 249 -10.87 -6.41 -22.22
N SER A 250 -12.19 -6.29 -22.15
CA SER A 250 -12.98 -5.28 -21.49
C SER A 250 -12.44 -4.90 -20.11
N ALA A 251 -11.92 -3.68 -20.00
CA ALA A 251 -12.24 -2.89 -18.81
C ALA A 251 -13.77 -2.89 -18.71
N ALA A 252 -14.34 -3.26 -17.57
CA ALA A 252 -15.78 -3.18 -17.37
C ALA A 252 -16.22 -1.77 -17.77
N GLU A 253 -16.95 -1.65 -18.88
CA GLU A 253 -17.55 -0.38 -19.30
C GLU A 253 -18.48 0.02 -18.16
N VAL A 254 -18.07 1.04 -17.39
CA VAL A 254 -18.95 1.65 -16.39
C VAL A 254 -20.07 2.27 -17.21
N ASP A 255 -21.28 1.68 -17.15
CA ASP A 255 -22.42 2.24 -17.85
C ASP A 255 -22.62 3.68 -17.37
N SER A 256 -22.81 4.61 -18.31
CA SER A 256 -22.93 6.03 -17.97
C SER A 256 -24.10 6.29 -17.01
N ASN A 257 -25.04 5.36 -16.90
CA ASN A 257 -26.19 5.40 -15.99
C ASN A 257 -25.83 5.12 -14.52
N ASP A 258 -24.72 4.42 -14.24
CA ASP A 258 -24.30 4.09 -12.88
C ASP A 258 -23.52 5.24 -12.21
N ILE A 259 -23.17 6.25 -13.00
CA ILE A 259 -22.43 7.43 -12.59
C ILE A 259 -23.41 8.56 -12.25
N GLN A 260 -23.31 9.10 -11.04
CA GLN A 260 -24.15 10.19 -10.56
C GLN A 260 -23.32 11.35 -10.01
N GLU A 261 -23.72 12.59 -10.31
CA GLU A 261 -23.17 13.77 -9.65
C GLU A 261 -23.80 13.96 -8.28
N VAL A 262 -22.98 14.03 -7.23
CA VAL A 262 -23.42 14.05 -5.84
C VAL A 262 -22.70 15.12 -5.02
N TYR A 263 -23.39 15.65 -4.02
CA TYR A 263 -22.83 16.39 -2.90
C TYR A 263 -22.59 15.45 -1.72
N VAL A 264 -21.52 15.69 -0.95
CA VAL A 264 -21.30 15.00 0.32
C VAL A 264 -22.00 15.81 1.41
N ARG A 265 -22.95 15.18 2.11
CA ARG A 265 -23.74 15.82 3.19
C ARG A 265 -23.20 15.55 4.57
N GLU A 266 -22.68 14.33 4.75
CA GLU A 266 -22.00 13.93 5.96
C GLU A 266 -20.78 13.10 5.59
N LYS A 267 -19.69 13.30 6.32
CA LYS A 267 -18.46 12.52 6.20
C LYS A 267 -18.04 12.05 7.58
N VAL A 268 -17.77 10.76 7.70
CA VAL A 268 -17.23 10.14 8.92
C VAL A 268 -15.97 9.39 8.56
N ARG A 269 -14.87 9.70 9.24
CA ARG A 269 -13.61 8.96 9.19
C ARG A 269 -13.43 8.22 10.50
N VAL A 270 -13.31 6.89 10.44
CA VAL A 270 -13.00 6.04 11.58
C VAL A 270 -11.64 5.41 11.36
N GLU A 271 -10.81 5.44 12.38
CA GLU A 271 -9.47 4.88 12.36
C GLU A 271 -9.40 3.73 13.36
N SER A 272 -8.91 2.58 12.90
CA SER A 272 -8.61 1.45 13.76
C SER A 272 -7.16 1.01 13.57
N ALA A 273 -6.42 1.00 14.67
CA ALA A 273 -5.07 0.47 14.72
C ALA A 273 -5.08 -1.04 14.43
N ASP A 274 -4.09 -1.50 13.66
CA ASP A 274 -3.86 -2.91 13.39
C ASP A 274 -2.44 -3.31 13.82
N PRO A 275 -2.28 -4.14 14.86
CA PRO A 275 -0.96 -4.53 15.37
C PRO A 275 -0.06 -5.19 14.33
N SER A 276 -0.64 -5.96 13.39
CA SER A 276 0.14 -6.61 12.33
C SER A 276 0.72 -5.57 11.37
N LEU A 277 -0.07 -4.56 10.99
CA LEU A 277 0.39 -3.50 10.08
C LEU A 277 1.45 -2.62 10.74
N ILE A 278 1.28 -2.29 12.02
CA ILE A 278 2.29 -1.57 12.81
C ILE A 278 3.60 -2.38 12.87
N SER A 279 3.50 -3.70 13.09
CA SER A 279 4.66 -4.58 13.07
C SER A 279 5.33 -4.59 11.70
N ILE A 280 4.57 -4.66 10.59
CA ILE A 280 5.13 -4.63 9.24
C ILE A 280 5.86 -3.30 9.00
N GLN A 281 5.26 -2.16 9.34
CA GLN A 281 5.88 -0.85 9.17
C GLN A 281 7.22 -0.75 9.91
N SER A 282 7.27 -1.24 11.15
CA SER A 282 8.50 -1.24 11.95
C SER A 282 9.59 -2.13 11.34
N LYS A 283 9.23 -3.34 10.89
CA LYS A 283 10.14 -4.28 10.21
C LYS A 283 10.64 -3.69 8.90
N LEU A 284 9.76 -3.16 8.04
CA LEU A 284 10.15 -2.53 6.78
C LEU A 284 11.10 -1.35 6.98
N SER A 285 10.91 -0.57 8.06
CA SER A 285 11.82 0.54 8.39
C SER A 285 13.23 0.04 8.74
N TYR A 286 13.32 -1.04 9.53
CA TYR A 286 14.58 -1.70 9.85
C TYR A 286 15.27 -2.28 8.61
N LEU A 287 14.53 -3.02 7.78
CA LEU A 287 15.05 -3.62 6.56
C LEU A 287 15.51 -2.56 5.55
N SER A 288 14.79 -1.44 5.45
CA SER A 288 15.20 -0.31 4.60
C SER A 288 16.53 0.30 5.06
N HIS A 289 16.76 0.39 6.38
CA HIS A 289 18.04 0.86 6.91
C HIS A 289 19.19 -0.11 6.59
N MET A 290 18.98 -1.42 6.81
CA MET A 290 19.96 -2.46 6.44
C MET A 290 20.31 -2.40 4.95
N LEU A 291 19.28 -2.35 4.10
CA LEU A 291 19.45 -2.25 2.65
C LEU A 291 20.19 -0.98 2.25
N GLY A 292 19.86 0.16 2.86
CA GLY A 292 20.56 1.43 2.64
C GLY A 292 22.04 1.35 2.98
N GLN A 293 22.41 0.62 4.05
CA GLN A 293 23.81 0.41 4.39
C GLN A 293 24.52 -0.48 3.37
N ALA A 294 23.94 -1.62 2.99
CA ALA A 294 24.52 -2.52 2.00
C ALA A 294 24.73 -1.83 0.65
N ARG A 295 23.75 -1.01 0.22
CA ARG A 295 23.85 -0.20 -1.01
C ARG A 295 25.02 0.79 -0.97
N ARG A 296 25.24 1.46 0.17
CA ARG A 296 26.38 2.38 0.32
C ARG A 296 27.71 1.62 0.26
N ASN A 297 27.80 0.50 1.00
CA ASN A 297 29.04 -0.27 1.05
C ASN A 297 29.46 -0.78 -0.34
N ILE A 298 28.52 -1.37 -1.10
CA ILE A 298 28.83 -1.87 -2.44
C ILE A 298 29.13 -0.73 -3.43
N ALA A 299 28.46 0.41 -3.30
CA ALA A 299 28.70 1.58 -4.15
C ALA A 299 30.08 2.19 -3.92
N GLU A 300 30.55 2.25 -2.67
CA GLU A 300 31.89 2.73 -2.35
C GLU A 300 32.96 1.88 -3.06
N VAL A 301 32.88 0.54 -2.94
CA VAL A 301 33.85 -0.37 -3.59
C VAL A 301 33.77 -0.32 -5.12
N LEU A 302 32.56 -0.17 -5.69
CA LEU A 302 32.37 0.01 -7.14
C LEU A 302 32.87 1.36 -7.65
N SER A 303 32.78 2.43 -6.85
CA SER A 303 33.17 3.79 -7.26
C SER A 303 34.68 4.02 -7.32
N VAL A 304 35.47 3.12 -6.75
CA VAL A 304 36.95 3.14 -6.84
C VAL A 304 37.44 3.02 -8.30
N ASP A 305 36.58 2.59 -9.23
CA ASP A 305 36.83 2.54 -10.68
C ASP A 305 36.66 3.86 -11.46
N SER A 306 36.17 4.94 -10.84
CA SER A 306 35.82 6.21 -11.53
C SER A 306 36.86 7.34 -11.39
#